data_AF-A0A7W0RFC8-F1
#
_entry.id   AF-A0A7W0RFC8-F1
#
_cell.length_a   1.000
_cell.length_b   1.000
_cell.length_c   1.000
_cell.angle_alpha   90.00
_cell.angle_beta   90.00
_cell.angle_gamma   90.00
#
_symmetry.space_group_name_H-M   'P 1'
#
loop_
_entity.id
_entity.type
_entity.pdbx_description
1 polymer ?
#
loop_
_entity_poly.entity_id
_entity_poly.type
_entity_poly.pdbx_seq_one_letter_code
_entity_poly.pdbx_strand_id
1 'polypeptide(L)'
;MIDRRQLAAVLVEHLPGQRWFAQGERPFTAADVEVVTVDGLRGEWPGLVRVLVSVAGVRWQLVLGLRPPDSREAFFEGKPEALLGTLDTELGPALAYDATIDPELAVILLGVIAPGEEVARARPLMAEQSNTSVVYDERLILKLFRRLVEGPNPDAEVSRALAGVGFANVAELVAEWRVDGDDCAIVNAFLTSGSDGFSLALTSLRDLYDLRGDPREAGGDFGPDARRLGIITAKMHLALAEA
;
A
#
# COMPACT_ATOMS: atom_id res chain seq x y z
N MET A 1 26.55 -1.48 -2.32
CA MET A 1 25.61 -1.58 -1.19
C MET A 1 25.32 -0.14 -0.78
N ILE A 2 24.09 0.22 -0.47
CA ILE A 2 23.77 1.60 -0.03
C ILE A 2 24.48 1.87 1.29
N ASP A 3 25.16 3.01 1.42
CA ASP A 3 25.77 3.40 2.69
C ASP A 3 24.67 3.62 3.75
N ARG A 4 24.69 2.80 4.81
CA ARG A 4 23.65 2.82 5.85
C ARG A 4 23.63 4.12 6.65
N ARG A 5 24.77 4.79 6.85
CA ARG A 5 24.85 6.05 7.59
C ARG A 5 24.27 7.19 6.76
N GLN A 6 24.62 7.23 5.47
CA GLN A 6 24.04 8.19 4.54
C GLN A 6 22.53 7.99 4.42
N LEU A 7 22.07 6.74 4.29
CA LEU A 7 20.65 6.41 4.24
C LEU A 7 19.92 6.85 5.52
N ALA A 8 20.47 6.56 6.69
CA ALA A 8 19.90 7.01 7.96
C ALA A 8 19.79 8.55 8.02
N ALA A 9 20.81 9.27 7.55
CA ALA A 9 20.81 10.73 7.53
C ALA A 9 19.70 11.33 6.64
N VAL A 10 19.51 10.81 5.42
CA VAL A 10 18.44 11.32 4.53
C VAL A 10 17.04 10.94 5.02
N LEU A 11 16.90 9.79 5.71
CA LEU A 11 15.61 9.35 6.23
C LEU A 11 15.08 10.23 7.36
N VAL A 12 15.95 10.93 8.11
CA VAL A 12 15.54 11.91 9.13
C VAL A 12 14.73 13.05 8.53
N GLU A 13 15.09 13.49 7.32
CA GLU A 13 14.38 14.55 6.62
C GLU A 13 13.17 14.00 5.84
N HIS A 14 13.31 12.82 5.26
CA HIS A 14 12.29 12.25 4.37
C HIS A 14 11.07 11.68 5.12
N LEU A 15 11.28 10.90 6.19
CA LEU A 15 10.21 10.19 6.89
C LEU A 15 9.13 11.12 7.48
N PRO A 16 9.45 12.26 8.13
CA PRO A 16 8.44 13.18 8.65
C PRO A 16 7.52 13.79 7.59
N GLY A 17 7.95 13.82 6.32
CA GLY A 17 7.14 14.29 5.19
C GLY A 17 6.13 13.26 4.70
N GLN A 18 6.21 12.00 5.16
CA GLN A 18 5.38 10.92 4.68
C GLN A 18 4.07 10.83 5.45
N ARG A 19 2.94 10.82 4.73
CA ARG A 19 1.60 10.67 5.32
C ARG A 19 1.43 9.43 6.20
N TRP A 20 2.11 8.33 5.84
CA TRP A 20 2.01 7.04 6.51
C TRP A 20 2.95 6.93 7.71
N PHE A 21 3.92 7.83 7.82
CA PHE A 21 4.79 7.95 8.98
C PHE A 21 4.02 8.72 10.05
N ALA A 22 3.61 8.03 11.11
CA ALA A 22 2.56 8.48 12.01
C ALA A 22 2.88 9.84 12.66
N GLN A 23 1.92 10.78 12.58
CA GLN A 23 1.96 12.05 13.31
C GLN A 23 2.01 11.81 14.83
N GLY A 24 3.04 12.32 15.50
CA GLY A 24 3.19 12.26 16.96
C GLY A 24 4.52 11.71 17.45
N GLU A 25 5.39 11.25 16.54
CA GLU A 25 6.75 10.91 16.91
C GLU A 25 7.51 12.17 17.35
N ARG A 26 8.23 12.06 18.46
CA ARG A 26 9.14 13.12 18.89
C ARG A 26 10.17 13.34 17.78
N PRO A 27 10.70 14.57 17.64
CA PRO A 27 11.85 14.78 16.77
C PRO A 27 12.92 13.73 17.06
N PHE A 28 13.39 13.08 15.99
CA PHE A 28 14.42 12.05 16.04
C PHE A 28 15.61 12.48 15.19
N THR A 29 16.74 11.85 15.42
CA THR A 29 18.00 12.12 14.73
C THR A 29 18.46 10.87 13.98
N ALA A 30 19.53 10.99 13.18
CA ALA A 30 20.08 9.83 12.46
C ALA A 30 20.56 8.72 13.41
N ALA A 31 20.87 9.04 14.68
CA ALA A 31 21.24 8.06 15.69
C ALA A 31 20.05 7.21 16.18
N ASP A 32 18.83 7.70 15.98
CA ASP A 32 17.59 7.01 16.33
C ASP A 32 17.05 6.14 15.18
N VAL A 33 17.69 6.22 14.00
CA VAL A 33 17.35 5.45 12.80
C VAL A 33 18.31 4.28 12.65
N GLU A 34 17.82 3.07 12.91
CA GLU A 34 18.55 1.84 12.65
C GLU A 34 18.15 1.29 11.27
N VAL A 35 19.09 1.22 10.33
CA VAL A 35 18.89 0.50 9.07
C VAL A 35 19.06 -1.00 9.31
N VAL A 36 17.94 -1.71 9.42
CA VAL A 36 17.89 -3.14 9.72
C VAL A 36 18.39 -3.94 8.51
N THR A 37 17.70 -3.80 7.37
CA THR A 37 18.07 -4.46 6.10
C THR A 37 17.99 -3.52 4.90
N VAL A 38 18.78 -3.84 3.88
CA VAL A 38 18.72 -3.24 2.54
C VAL A 38 18.81 -4.39 1.54
N ASP A 39 17.67 -4.74 0.95
CA ASP A 39 17.53 -5.90 0.09
C ASP A 39 17.44 -5.43 -1.37
N GLY A 40 18.39 -5.87 -2.20
CA GLY A 40 18.39 -5.57 -3.63
C GLY A 40 17.33 -6.39 -4.36
N LEU A 41 16.29 -5.74 -4.89
CA LEU A 41 15.25 -6.37 -5.70
C LEU A 41 15.58 -6.33 -7.20
N ARG A 42 16.32 -5.30 -7.63
CA ARG A 42 16.89 -5.17 -8.97
C ARG A 42 18.25 -4.47 -8.92
N GLY A 43 19.28 -5.15 -9.43
CA GLY A 43 20.69 -4.74 -9.40
C GLY A 43 21.21 -4.08 -10.69
N GLU A 44 20.34 -3.46 -11.48
CA GLU A 44 20.68 -2.73 -12.70
C GLU A 44 19.80 -1.47 -12.79
N TRP A 45 20.10 -0.52 -13.69
CA TRP A 45 19.30 0.68 -13.86
C TRP A 45 17.97 0.40 -14.61
N PRO A 46 16.83 0.98 -14.17
CA PRO A 46 16.60 1.60 -12.86
C PRO A 46 16.65 0.56 -11.73
N GLY A 47 17.34 0.89 -10.63
CA GLY A 47 17.52 -0.02 -9.50
C GLY A 47 16.31 -0.04 -8.60
N LEU A 48 16.09 -1.16 -7.91
CA LEU A 48 15.00 -1.33 -6.96
C LEU A 48 15.52 -1.99 -5.69
N VAL A 49 15.26 -1.37 -4.54
CA VAL A 49 15.67 -1.91 -3.24
C VAL A 49 14.52 -1.84 -2.23
N ARG A 50 14.45 -2.82 -1.34
CA ARG A 50 13.63 -2.75 -0.12
C ARG A 50 14.55 -2.33 1.03
N VAL A 51 14.07 -1.42 1.87
CA VAL A 51 14.76 -0.99 3.08
C VAL A 51 13.82 -1.21 4.25
N LEU A 52 14.31 -1.90 5.28
CA LEU A 52 13.66 -1.99 6.57
C LEU A 52 14.46 -1.13 7.56
N VAL A 53 13.78 -0.18 8.20
CA VAL A 53 14.38 0.65 9.26
C VAL A 53 13.59 0.52 10.56
N SER A 54 14.27 0.72 11.68
CA SER A 54 13.65 0.89 13.00
C SER A 54 13.87 2.33 13.45
N VAL A 55 12.79 3.03 13.76
CA VAL A 55 12.81 4.40 14.32
C VAL A 55 12.14 4.35 15.67
N ALA A 56 12.88 4.64 16.74
CA ALA A 56 12.40 4.54 18.12
C ALA A 56 11.72 3.19 18.45
N GLY A 57 12.19 2.09 17.85
CA GLY A 57 11.64 0.74 18.04
C GLY A 57 10.44 0.39 17.15
N VAL A 58 9.99 1.31 16.29
CA VAL A 58 8.93 1.06 15.30
C VAL A 58 9.57 0.71 13.96
N ARG A 59 9.17 -0.42 13.37
CA ARG A 59 9.70 -0.91 12.10
C ARG A 59 8.95 -0.32 10.91
N TRP A 60 9.68 0.25 9.97
CA TRP A 60 9.18 0.90 8.77
C TRP A 60 9.81 0.31 7.52
N GLN A 61 8.97 -0.05 6.55
CA GLN A 61 9.37 -0.55 5.25
C GLN A 61 9.30 0.57 4.20
N LEU A 62 10.36 0.68 3.43
CA LEU A 62 10.43 1.50 2.22
C LEU A 62 10.80 0.62 1.03
N VAL A 63 10.25 0.94 -0.13
CA VAL A 63 10.72 0.41 -1.41
C VAL A 63 11.23 1.59 -2.21
N LEU A 64 12.54 1.60 -2.46
CA LEU A 64 13.23 2.73 -3.07
C LEU A 64 13.62 2.41 -4.51
N GLY A 65 13.32 3.34 -5.40
CA GLY A 65 13.84 3.37 -6.75
C GLY A 65 15.18 4.09 -6.78
N LEU A 66 16.07 3.63 -7.65
CA LEU A 66 17.38 4.21 -7.89
C LEU A 66 17.49 4.56 -9.38
N ARG A 67 17.74 5.83 -9.69
CA ARG A 67 18.08 6.29 -11.05
C ARG A 67 19.35 7.16 -11.03
N PRO A 68 20.02 7.39 -12.18
CA PRO A 68 21.14 8.33 -12.25
C PRO A 68 20.78 9.72 -11.69
N PRO A 69 21.70 10.45 -11.04
CA PRO A 69 21.39 11.70 -10.32
C PRO A 69 20.84 12.84 -11.19
N ASP A 70 21.08 12.79 -12.50
CA ASP A 70 20.63 13.75 -13.50
C ASP A 70 19.30 13.39 -14.17
N SER A 71 18.64 12.31 -13.72
CA SER A 71 17.36 11.85 -14.27
C SER A 71 16.27 12.90 -14.11
N ARG A 72 15.53 13.15 -15.20
CA ARG A 72 14.44 14.16 -15.27
C ARG A 72 13.15 13.50 -15.74
N GLU A 73 12.61 12.63 -14.91
CA GLU A 73 11.41 11.88 -15.22
C GLU A 73 10.14 12.67 -14.88
N ALA A 74 9.15 12.61 -15.77
CA ALA A 74 7.88 13.34 -15.58
C ALA A 74 7.12 12.90 -14.32
N PHE A 75 7.31 11.66 -13.86
CA PHE A 75 6.61 11.15 -12.68
C PHE A 75 7.06 11.77 -11.36
N PHE A 76 8.18 12.51 -11.34
CA PHE A 76 8.64 13.32 -10.21
C PHE A 76 7.85 14.62 -10.04
N GLU A 77 7.19 15.10 -11.10
CA GLU A 77 6.49 16.38 -11.09
C GLU A 77 5.38 16.40 -10.02
N GLY A 78 5.42 17.41 -9.15
CA GLY A 78 4.43 17.60 -8.09
C GLY A 78 4.53 16.62 -6.91
N LYS A 79 5.61 15.83 -6.81
CA LYS A 79 5.81 14.85 -5.72
C LYS A 79 7.18 15.00 -5.02
N PRO A 80 7.54 16.19 -4.52
CA PRO A 80 8.82 16.40 -3.83
C PRO A 80 9.00 15.48 -2.62
N GLU A 81 7.92 15.10 -1.95
CA GLU A 81 7.91 14.19 -0.80
C GLU A 81 8.34 12.76 -1.16
N ALA A 82 8.28 12.36 -2.43
CA ALA A 82 8.73 11.05 -2.85
C ALA A 82 10.25 10.96 -3.00
N LEU A 83 10.96 12.10 -3.09
CA LEU A 83 12.40 12.13 -3.24
C LEU A 83 13.09 11.98 -1.88
N LEU A 84 14.10 11.10 -1.80
CA LEU A 84 14.97 10.98 -0.62
C LEU A 84 16.25 11.81 -0.81
N GLY A 85 16.71 11.94 -2.06
CA GLY A 85 17.96 12.62 -2.42
C GLY A 85 19.00 11.67 -2.99
N THR A 86 20.24 12.12 -3.10
CA THR A 86 21.33 11.33 -3.70
C THR A 86 22.01 10.44 -2.67
N LEU A 87 22.17 9.16 -3.00
CA LEU A 87 22.85 8.14 -2.21
C LEU A 87 23.99 7.51 -2.99
N ASP A 88 25.05 7.12 -2.30
CA ASP A 88 26.10 6.26 -2.87
C ASP A 88 25.63 4.81 -2.84
N THR A 89 25.61 4.17 -4.02
CA THR A 89 25.09 2.82 -4.20
C THR A 89 26.08 1.93 -4.95
N GLU A 90 25.73 0.64 -5.09
CA GLU A 90 26.50 -0.31 -5.90
C GLU A 90 26.50 0.03 -7.40
N LEU A 91 25.49 0.77 -7.88
CA LEU A 91 25.39 1.25 -9.26
C LEU A 91 26.13 2.58 -9.47
N GLY A 92 26.74 3.13 -8.42
CA GLY A 92 27.27 4.49 -8.35
C GLY A 92 26.35 5.45 -7.61
N PRO A 93 26.64 6.76 -7.62
CA PRO A 93 25.75 7.78 -7.08
C PRO A 93 24.37 7.69 -7.75
N ALA A 94 23.31 7.64 -6.96
CA ALA A 94 21.94 7.46 -7.44
C ALA A 94 20.99 8.47 -6.79
N LEU A 95 20.06 9.02 -7.56
CA LEU A 95 18.87 9.64 -6.99
C LEU A 95 17.97 8.53 -6.44
N ALA A 96 17.74 8.55 -5.13
CA ALA A 96 16.85 7.65 -4.43
C ALA A 96 15.49 8.31 -4.17
N TYR A 97 14.43 7.54 -4.35
CA TYR A 97 13.03 7.99 -4.25
C TYR A 97 12.09 6.82 -3.95
N ASP A 98 10.85 7.09 -3.59
CA ASP A 98 9.83 6.07 -3.40
C ASP A 98 9.50 5.36 -4.72
N ALA A 99 9.81 4.08 -4.84
CA ALA A 99 9.65 3.34 -6.11
C ALA A 99 8.20 3.32 -6.61
N THR A 100 7.22 3.49 -5.73
CA THR A 100 5.79 3.39 -6.06
C THR A 100 5.28 4.53 -6.95
N ILE A 101 6.04 5.64 -7.05
CA ILE A 101 5.70 6.74 -7.96
C ILE A 101 6.23 6.55 -9.38
N ASP A 102 7.17 5.62 -9.59
CA ASP A 102 7.76 5.29 -10.88
C ASP A 102 6.97 4.13 -11.52
N PRO A 103 6.26 4.37 -12.63
CA PRO A 103 5.42 3.34 -13.25
C PRO A 103 6.19 2.10 -13.70
N GLU A 104 7.45 2.23 -14.12
CA GLU A 104 8.29 1.13 -14.56
C GLU A 104 8.69 0.27 -13.35
N LEU A 105 9.23 0.90 -12.31
CA LEU A 105 9.61 0.20 -11.08
C LEU A 105 8.41 -0.39 -10.33
N ALA A 106 7.24 0.24 -10.39
CA ALA A 106 6.03 -0.29 -9.81
C ALA A 106 5.60 -1.61 -10.49
N VAL A 107 5.70 -1.72 -11.82
CA VAL A 107 5.45 -2.97 -12.56
C VAL A 107 6.48 -4.03 -12.19
N ILE A 108 7.76 -3.67 -12.10
CA ILE A 108 8.83 -4.58 -11.66
C ILE A 108 8.58 -5.09 -10.24
N LEU A 109 8.15 -4.21 -9.33
CA LEU A 109 7.79 -4.57 -7.96
C LEU A 109 6.66 -5.60 -7.94
N LEU A 110 5.64 -5.47 -8.80
CA LEU A 110 4.61 -6.50 -8.91
C LEU A 110 5.21 -7.83 -9.37
N GLY A 111 6.11 -7.83 -10.36
CA GLY A 111 6.77 -9.06 -10.81
C GLY A 111 7.61 -9.75 -9.72
N VAL A 112 8.14 -8.98 -8.76
CA VAL A 112 8.82 -9.53 -7.57
C VAL A 112 7.82 -10.17 -6.60
N ILE A 113 6.67 -9.52 -6.38
CA ILE A 113 5.67 -9.92 -5.39
C ILE A 113 4.78 -11.07 -5.90
N ALA A 114 4.39 -11.00 -7.17
CA ALA A 114 3.45 -11.88 -7.84
C ALA A 114 4.01 -12.27 -9.23
N PRO A 115 5.06 -13.12 -9.28
CA PRO A 115 5.76 -13.44 -10.53
C PRO A 115 4.91 -14.14 -11.61
N GLY A 116 3.71 -14.63 -11.26
CA GLY A 116 2.75 -15.19 -12.21
C GLY A 116 1.81 -14.16 -12.85
N GLU A 117 1.83 -12.91 -12.38
CA GLU A 117 0.98 -11.84 -12.89
C GLU A 117 1.73 -10.95 -13.87
N GLU A 118 1.21 -10.87 -15.09
CA GLU A 118 1.72 -9.96 -16.12
C GLU A 118 0.85 -8.69 -16.17
N VAL A 119 1.49 -7.53 -16.07
CA VAL A 119 0.83 -6.22 -16.13
C VAL A 119 1.67 -5.24 -16.95
N ALA A 120 1.01 -4.29 -17.60
CA ALA A 120 1.63 -3.27 -18.44
C ALA A 120 1.64 -1.89 -17.79
N ARG A 121 0.67 -1.60 -16.91
CA ARG A 121 0.51 -0.27 -16.31
C ARG A 121 0.35 -0.35 -14.81
N ALA A 122 0.97 0.60 -14.13
CA ALA A 122 0.85 0.81 -12.69
C ALA A 122 0.49 2.27 -12.40
N ARG A 123 -0.38 2.50 -11.42
CA ARG A 123 -0.63 3.85 -10.88
C ARG A 123 -0.74 3.82 -9.35
N PRO A 124 -0.07 4.72 -8.64
CA PRO A 124 -0.26 4.85 -7.19
C PRO A 124 -1.66 5.38 -6.87
N LEU A 125 -2.21 4.93 -5.74
CA LEU A 125 -3.44 5.44 -5.15
C LEU A 125 -3.12 6.40 -3.99
N MET A 126 -3.63 7.62 -4.10
CA MET A 126 -3.45 8.66 -3.08
C MET A 126 -4.49 8.59 -1.94
N ALA A 127 -5.35 7.56 -1.88
CA ALA A 127 -6.47 7.53 -0.93
C ALA A 127 -6.12 7.01 0.48
N GLU A 128 -5.08 6.18 0.64
CA GLU A 128 -4.83 5.49 1.91
C GLU A 128 -3.93 6.27 2.87
N GLN A 129 -4.23 6.21 4.17
CA GLN A 129 -3.53 6.97 5.22
C GLN A 129 -2.30 6.23 5.78
N SER A 130 -2.40 4.91 6.02
CA SER A 130 -1.36 4.15 6.73
C SER A 130 -0.44 3.32 5.85
N ASN A 131 -0.80 3.12 4.59
CA ASN A 131 -0.10 2.25 3.64
C ASN A 131 0.00 2.93 2.26
N THR A 132 0.79 2.34 1.38
CA THR A 132 0.84 2.75 -0.03
C THR A 132 0.17 1.70 -0.88
N SER A 133 -0.77 2.12 -1.73
CA SER A 133 -1.46 1.23 -2.65
C SER A 133 -1.13 1.57 -4.10
N VAL A 134 -1.00 0.55 -4.94
CA VAL A 134 -0.72 0.68 -6.39
C VAL A 134 -1.71 -0.18 -7.14
N VAL A 135 -2.40 0.40 -8.11
CA VAL A 135 -3.32 -0.31 -9.01
C VAL A 135 -2.58 -0.70 -10.28
N TYR A 136 -2.77 -1.94 -10.71
CA TYR A 136 -2.20 -2.48 -11.94
C TYR A 136 -3.28 -2.88 -12.92
N ASP A 137 -3.22 -2.32 -14.13
CA ASP A 137 -4.16 -2.54 -15.24
C ASP A 137 -5.64 -2.53 -14.86
N GLU A 138 -6.01 -1.77 -13.82
CA GLU A 138 -7.36 -1.75 -13.25
C GLU A 138 -7.90 -3.16 -12.91
N ARG A 139 -7.00 -4.08 -12.57
CA ARG A 139 -7.27 -5.51 -12.38
C ARG A 139 -6.77 -6.00 -11.03
N LEU A 140 -5.63 -5.48 -10.59
CA LEU A 140 -5.00 -5.82 -9.32
C LEU A 140 -4.72 -4.56 -8.52
N ILE A 141 -4.69 -4.71 -7.20
CA ILE A 141 -4.27 -3.67 -6.28
C ILE A 141 -3.27 -4.26 -5.29
N LEU A 142 -2.05 -3.72 -5.30
CA LEU A 142 -1.05 -3.94 -4.26
C LEU A 142 -1.37 -3.02 -3.09
N LYS A 143 -1.32 -3.58 -1.88
CA LYS A 143 -1.22 -2.83 -0.63
C LYS A 143 0.14 -3.11 -0.01
N LEU A 144 1.03 -2.14 -0.11
CA LEU A 144 2.37 -2.16 0.48
C LEU A 144 2.31 -1.68 1.92
N PHE A 145 2.61 -2.58 2.87
CA PHE A 145 2.59 -2.23 4.28
C PHE A 145 3.80 -1.36 4.62
N ARG A 146 3.54 -0.15 5.16
CA ARG A 146 4.61 0.81 5.50
C ARG A 146 5.13 0.62 6.91
N ARG A 147 4.23 0.42 7.86
CA ARG A 147 4.59 0.07 9.23
C ARG A 147 4.48 -1.43 9.40
N LEU A 148 5.57 -2.09 9.78
CA LEU A 148 5.58 -3.52 10.08
C LEU A 148 5.37 -3.73 11.58
N VAL A 149 4.40 -4.56 11.93
CA VAL A 149 4.11 -4.96 13.32
C VAL A 149 4.79 -6.29 13.62
N GLU A 150 5.01 -6.60 14.89
CA GLU A 150 5.42 -7.95 15.27
C GLU A 150 4.24 -8.91 15.13
N GLY A 151 4.50 -10.09 14.55
CA GLY A 151 3.46 -11.07 14.25
C GLY A 151 2.75 -10.81 12.92
N PRO A 152 1.64 -11.51 12.65
CA PRO A 152 0.93 -11.39 11.38
C PRO A 152 0.30 -10.00 11.23
N ASN A 153 0.33 -9.46 10.02
CA ASN A 153 -0.42 -8.25 9.69
C ASN A 153 -1.92 -8.61 9.65
N PRO A 154 -2.81 -7.88 10.37
CA PRO A 154 -4.23 -8.22 10.42
C PRO A 154 -4.91 -8.28 9.05
N ASP A 155 -4.56 -7.39 8.12
CA ASP A 155 -5.15 -7.39 6.77
C ASP A 155 -4.71 -8.63 5.99
N ALA A 156 -3.43 -9.00 6.10
CA ALA A 156 -2.91 -10.21 5.46
C ALA A 156 -3.50 -11.48 6.08
N GLU A 157 -3.56 -11.54 7.42
CA GLU A 157 -4.13 -12.65 8.18
C GLU A 157 -5.59 -12.90 7.82
N VAL A 158 -6.43 -11.86 7.86
CA VAL A 158 -7.86 -11.96 7.54
C VAL A 158 -8.05 -12.34 6.07
N SER A 159 -7.29 -11.73 5.15
CA SER A 159 -7.39 -12.06 3.72
C SER A 159 -7.03 -13.53 3.46
N ARG A 160 -5.95 -14.01 4.08
CA ARG A 160 -5.48 -15.40 3.97
C ARG A 160 -6.47 -16.39 4.57
N ALA A 161 -7.01 -16.10 5.76
CA ALA A 161 -8.00 -16.94 6.43
C ALA A 161 -9.27 -17.09 5.56
N LEU A 162 -9.81 -15.97 5.07
CA LEU A 162 -11.00 -15.97 4.21
C LEU A 162 -10.75 -16.67 2.87
N ALA A 163 -9.58 -16.48 2.27
CA ALA A 163 -9.19 -17.20 1.05
C ALA A 163 -9.08 -18.71 1.29
N GLY A 164 -8.52 -19.13 2.44
CA GLY A 164 -8.36 -20.53 2.81
C GLY A 164 -9.67 -21.33 2.91
N VAL A 165 -10.76 -20.67 3.33
CA VAL A 165 -12.11 -21.25 3.36
C VAL A 165 -12.96 -20.92 2.13
N GLY A 166 -12.38 -20.27 1.11
CA GLY A 166 -13.06 -19.96 -0.15
C GLY A 166 -14.18 -18.93 -0.04
N PHE A 167 -14.08 -17.97 0.90
CA PHE A 167 -15.10 -16.93 1.07
C PHE A 167 -15.07 -15.89 -0.06
N ALA A 168 -16.05 -15.99 -0.98
CA ALA A 168 -16.05 -15.22 -2.23
C ALA A 168 -16.57 -13.76 -2.15
N ASN A 169 -16.93 -13.23 -0.98
CA ASN A 169 -17.48 -11.86 -0.86
C ASN A 169 -16.45 -10.83 -0.37
N VAL A 170 -15.17 -11.11 -0.60
CA VAL A 170 -14.06 -10.16 -0.46
C VAL A 170 -13.29 -10.10 -1.77
N ALA A 171 -12.46 -9.07 -1.94
CA ALA A 171 -11.51 -9.04 -3.05
C ALA A 171 -10.59 -10.27 -2.95
N GLU A 172 -10.44 -10.99 -4.07
CA GLU A 172 -9.61 -12.19 -4.14
C GLU A 172 -8.16 -11.85 -3.77
N LEU A 173 -7.58 -12.62 -2.85
CA LEU A 173 -6.16 -12.55 -2.51
C LEU A 173 -5.35 -13.27 -3.60
N VAL A 174 -4.60 -12.50 -4.39
CA VAL A 174 -3.82 -13.00 -5.54
C VAL A 174 -2.40 -13.38 -5.12
N ALA A 175 -1.77 -12.56 -4.29
CA ALA A 175 -0.42 -12.84 -3.79
C ALA A 175 -0.16 -12.22 -2.42
N GLU A 176 0.77 -12.81 -1.70
CA GLU A 176 1.31 -12.28 -0.44
C GLU A 176 2.82 -12.14 -0.59
N TRP A 177 3.36 -11.01 -0.15
CA TRP A 177 4.81 -10.82 -0.07
C TRP A 177 5.25 -10.87 1.38
N ARG A 178 6.01 -11.92 1.73
CA ARG A 178 6.57 -12.11 3.07
C ARG A 178 8.09 -12.18 2.97
N VAL A 179 8.78 -11.42 3.80
CA VAL A 179 10.25 -11.40 3.86
C VAL A 179 10.66 -11.57 5.31
N ASP A 180 11.53 -12.54 5.59
CA ASP A 180 12.00 -12.87 6.94
C ASP A 180 10.88 -13.08 7.98
N GLY A 181 9.73 -13.57 7.52
CA GLY A 181 8.55 -13.82 8.33
C GLY A 181 7.59 -12.65 8.47
N ASP A 182 8.01 -11.42 8.13
CA ASP A 182 7.17 -10.23 8.16
C ASP A 182 6.26 -10.14 6.93
N ASP A 183 4.98 -9.81 7.14
CA ASP A 183 4.04 -9.52 6.06
C ASP A 183 4.35 -8.12 5.48
N CYS A 184 4.88 -8.08 4.26
CA CYS A 184 5.39 -6.88 3.61
C CYS A 184 4.37 -6.25 2.65
N ALA A 185 3.56 -7.07 1.99
CA ALA A 185 2.47 -6.61 1.13
C ALA A 185 1.46 -7.72 0.84
N ILE A 186 0.28 -7.31 0.36
CA ILE A 186 -0.69 -8.20 -0.28
C ILE A 186 -1.10 -7.63 -1.64
N VAL A 187 -1.43 -8.51 -2.58
CA VAL A 187 -2.02 -8.16 -3.88
C VAL A 187 -3.39 -8.79 -3.95
N ASN A 188 -4.42 -7.96 -4.18
CA ASN A 188 -5.79 -8.42 -4.33
C ASN A 188 -6.32 -8.07 -5.72
N ALA A 189 -7.41 -8.72 -6.14
CA ALA A 189 -8.20 -8.27 -7.27
C ALA A 189 -8.75 -6.85 -7.02
N PHE A 190 -8.66 -5.99 -8.03
CA PHE A 190 -9.16 -4.61 -7.96
C PHE A 190 -10.59 -4.52 -8.50
N LEU A 191 -11.50 -3.98 -7.69
CA LEU A 191 -12.92 -3.89 -8.00
C LEU A 191 -13.27 -2.56 -8.68
N THR A 192 -13.09 -2.48 -9.99
CA THR A 192 -13.31 -1.26 -10.79
C THR A 192 -14.75 -0.77 -10.82
N SER A 193 -15.72 -1.68 -10.74
CA SER A 193 -17.15 -1.37 -10.76
C SER A 193 -17.77 -1.32 -9.35
N GLY A 194 -16.94 -1.34 -8.30
CA GLY A 194 -17.41 -1.26 -6.92
C GLY A 194 -17.88 0.15 -6.58
N SER A 195 -19.06 0.26 -6.00
CA SER A 195 -19.55 1.51 -5.41
C SER A 195 -19.24 1.52 -3.91
N ASP A 196 -18.71 2.63 -3.42
CA ASP A 196 -18.51 2.84 -1.99
C ASP A 196 -19.85 2.85 -1.24
N GLY A 197 -19.96 2.00 -0.20
CA GLY A 197 -21.21 1.82 0.55
C GLY A 197 -21.64 3.07 1.30
N PHE A 198 -20.69 3.90 1.75
CA PHE A 198 -21.01 5.17 2.41
C PHE A 198 -21.62 6.16 1.41
N SER A 199 -21.05 6.27 0.22
CA SER A 199 -21.56 7.10 -0.88
C SER A 199 -22.95 6.66 -1.35
N LEU A 200 -23.22 5.35 -1.41
CA LEU A 200 -24.55 4.81 -1.69
C LEU A 200 -25.55 5.22 -0.60
N ALA A 201 -25.20 5.07 0.67
CA ALA A 201 -26.05 5.46 1.78
C ALA A 201 -26.32 6.98 1.82
N LEU A 202 -25.33 7.81 1.49
CA LEU A 202 -25.52 9.26 1.40
C LEU A 202 -26.45 9.66 0.25
N THR A 203 -26.36 8.97 -0.90
CA THR A 203 -27.29 9.17 -2.03
C THR A 203 -28.71 8.83 -1.61
N SER A 204 -28.92 7.69 -0.93
CA SER A 204 -30.22 7.30 -0.36
C SER A 204 -30.79 8.35 0.59
N LEU A 205 -29.95 8.87 1.49
CA LEU A 205 -30.37 9.89 2.47
C LEU A 205 -30.80 11.21 1.79
N ARG A 206 -30.13 11.58 0.69
CA ARG A 206 -30.50 12.75 -0.10
C ARG A 206 -31.90 12.59 -0.69
N ASP A 207 -32.16 11.46 -1.35
CA ASP A 207 -33.47 11.18 -1.96
C ASP A 207 -34.60 11.17 -0.92
N LEU A 208 -34.34 10.63 0.27
CA LEU A 208 -35.29 10.65 1.38
C LEU A 208 -35.64 12.07 1.82
N TYR A 209 -34.64 12.95 1.95
CA TYR A 209 -34.88 14.33 2.37
C TYR A 209 -35.64 15.16 1.33
N ASP A 210 -35.50 14.83 0.05
CA ASP A 210 -36.26 15.46 -1.03
C ASP A 210 -37.71 14.97 -1.06
N LEU A 211 -37.95 13.67 -0.84
CA LEU A 211 -39.30 13.09 -0.80
C LEU A 211 -40.11 13.53 0.43
N ARG A 212 -39.48 13.55 1.62
CA ARG A 212 -40.13 13.78 2.94
C ARG A 212 -41.29 12.80 3.24
N GLY A 213 -41.06 11.51 3.03
CA GLY A 213 -42.05 10.43 3.19
C GLY A 213 -41.48 9.14 3.78
N ASP A 214 -42.11 7.99 3.49
CA ASP A 214 -41.58 6.68 3.88
C ASP A 214 -40.29 6.40 3.08
N PRO A 215 -39.17 6.01 3.73
CA PRO A 215 -37.93 5.65 3.04
C PRO A 215 -38.08 4.59 1.94
N ARG A 216 -39.07 3.71 2.04
CA ARG A 216 -39.37 2.67 1.05
C ARG A 216 -39.95 3.22 -0.26
N GLU A 217 -40.42 4.46 -0.25
CA GLU A 217 -40.94 5.16 -1.42
C GLU A 217 -39.87 6.03 -2.11
N ALA A 218 -38.69 6.19 -1.49
CA ALA A 218 -37.58 6.91 -2.09
C ALA A 218 -36.95 6.09 -3.23
N GLY A 219 -36.58 6.76 -4.33
CA GLY A 219 -35.92 6.12 -5.47
C GLY A 219 -34.60 5.42 -5.10
N GLY A 220 -33.90 5.96 -4.10
CA GLY A 220 -32.70 5.39 -3.51
C GLY A 220 -32.94 4.57 -2.23
N ASP A 221 -34.06 3.87 -2.05
CA ASP A 221 -34.27 3.01 -0.87
C ASP A 221 -33.08 2.06 -0.63
N PHE A 222 -32.41 2.26 0.50
CA PHE A 222 -31.22 1.50 0.89
C PHE A 222 -31.54 0.26 1.74
N GLY A 223 -32.80 0.04 2.12
CA GLY A 223 -33.23 -1.10 2.95
C GLY A 223 -32.78 -2.46 2.41
N PRO A 224 -32.98 -2.77 1.12
CA PRO A 224 -32.52 -4.03 0.52
C PRO A 224 -31.00 -4.21 0.57
N ASP A 225 -30.24 -3.15 0.28
CA ASP A 225 -28.77 -3.18 0.30
C ASP A 225 -28.23 -3.32 1.72
N ALA A 226 -28.79 -2.60 2.69
CA ALA A 226 -28.45 -2.74 4.10
C ALA A 226 -28.72 -4.17 4.62
N ARG A 227 -29.84 -4.78 4.21
CA ARG A 227 -30.15 -6.18 4.53
C ARG A 227 -29.12 -7.13 3.91
N ARG A 228 -28.76 -6.92 2.64
CA ARG A 228 -27.76 -7.73 1.94
C ARG A 228 -26.39 -7.61 2.60
N LEU A 229 -25.97 -6.39 2.93
CA LEU A 229 -24.73 -6.12 3.67
C LEU A 229 -24.71 -6.89 4.99
N GLY A 230 -25.78 -6.80 5.78
CA GLY A 230 -25.89 -7.55 7.05
C GLY A 230 -25.75 -9.07 6.88
N ILE A 231 -26.37 -9.64 5.84
CA ILE A 231 -26.24 -11.08 5.53
C ILE A 231 -24.80 -11.44 5.15
N ILE A 232 -24.15 -10.65 4.29
CA ILE A 232 -22.79 -10.92 3.84
C ILE A 232 -21.80 -10.77 5.00
N THR A 233 -21.94 -9.75 5.83
CA THR A 233 -21.13 -9.58 7.05
C THR A 233 -21.29 -10.74 8.01
N ALA A 234 -22.52 -11.23 8.23
CA ALA A 234 -22.75 -12.41 9.06
C ALA A 234 -22.07 -13.67 8.48
N LYS A 235 -22.15 -13.87 7.15
CA LYS A 235 -21.44 -14.98 6.48
C LYS A 235 -19.92 -14.86 6.62
N MET A 236 -19.37 -13.65 6.53
CA MET A 236 -17.94 -13.40 6.73
C MET A 236 -17.51 -13.76 8.16
N HIS A 237 -18.29 -13.38 9.18
CA HIS A 237 -18.00 -13.76 10.56
C HIS A 237 -18.02 -15.28 10.78
N LEU A 238 -18.96 -15.99 10.14
CA LEU A 238 -19.01 -17.45 10.20
C LEU A 238 -17.80 -18.09 9.49
N ALA A 239 -17.41 -17.56 8.33
CA ALA A 239 -16.22 -18.02 7.60
C ALA A 239 -14.93 -17.81 8.41
N LEU A 240 -14.79 -16.67 9.09
CA LEU A 240 -13.65 -16.40 9.98
C LEU A 240 -13.63 -17.31 11.22
N ALA A 241 -14.78 -17.77 11.69
CA ALA A 241 -14.85 -18.71 12.81
C ALA A 241 -14.51 -20.16 12.39
N GLU A 242 -14.59 -20.46 11.09
CA GLU A 242 -14.24 -21.76 10.50
C GLU A 242 -12.76 -21.87 10.14
N ALA A 243 -12.15 -20.77 9.69
CA ALA A 243 -10.75 -20.67 9.29
C ALA A 243 -9.77 -20.87 10.45
#